data_AF-A0A2H0ZB59-F1
#
_entry.id   AF-A0A2H0ZB59-F1
#
_cell.length_a   1.000
_cell.length_b   1.000
_cell.length_c   1.000
_cell.angle_alpha   90.00
_cell.angle_beta   90.00
_cell.angle_gamma   90.00
#
_symmetry.space_group_name_H-M   'P 1'
#
loop_
_entity.id
_entity.type
_entity.pdbx_description
1 polymer ?
#
loop_
_entity_poly.entity_id
_entity_poly.type
_entity_poly.pdbx_seq_one_letter_code
_entity_poly.pdbx_strand_id
1 'polypeptide(L)'
;MKKIICLAGAVLFSAAIAFSQELQELDAENLEKEALKIEFPSPVPLLDAVHSPAAVSENRQEIDEIVTITGLVNRSRANVAINKTAMTVTGGVNRRVINLKIDPEAGTISGGANLTPIRLKFTRGENETTVEGAANLSPTKYSVNWEKGLLEGYTCLSPLKLQFDMQGSEAGPETVVINGYVNRMPVRLQFDKKNGVMTGHMNYHPVNLKMEFSALRDFFEYFFLFAKDNTETSND
;
A
#
# COMPACT_ATOMS: atom_id res chain seq x y z
N MET A 1 47.68 -15.87 38.67
CA MET A 1 48.01 -14.46 39.04
C MET A 1 46.70 -13.66 38.94
N LYS A 2 46.13 -13.20 40.08
CA LYS A 2 46.09 -11.78 40.53
C LYS A 2 45.62 -10.82 39.42
N LYS A 3 44.61 -9.93 39.53
CA LYS A 3 43.64 -9.45 40.55
C LYS A 3 42.48 -8.75 39.76
N ILE A 4 41.20 -8.87 40.11
CA ILE A 4 40.32 -8.00 40.96
C ILE A 4 40.13 -6.53 40.48
N ILE A 5 38.86 -6.04 40.58
CA ILE A 5 38.34 -4.65 40.82
C ILE A 5 37.86 -3.93 39.53
N CYS A 6 36.70 -3.23 39.38
CA CYS A 6 35.56 -2.74 40.19
C CYS A 6 34.32 -2.67 39.24
N LEU A 7 33.06 -2.94 39.62
CA LEU A 7 32.15 -2.30 40.59
C LEU A 7 31.49 -0.98 40.12
N ALA A 8 30.18 -0.92 40.38
CA ALA A 8 29.28 0.24 40.51
C ALA A 8 28.60 0.80 39.24
N GLY A 9 27.28 0.61 39.19
CA GLY A 9 26.36 1.29 38.27
C GLY A 9 24.90 0.94 38.57
N ALA A 10 24.51 0.90 39.85
CA ALA A 10 23.14 0.70 40.30
C ALA A 10 22.67 1.95 41.04
N VAL A 11 21.99 2.87 40.34
CA VAL A 11 21.35 4.04 40.95
C VAL A 11 20.15 4.45 40.08
N LEU A 12 18.95 4.30 40.68
CA LEU A 12 17.71 5.09 40.52
C LEU A 12 16.91 5.00 39.21
N PHE A 13 15.80 4.28 39.25
CA PHE A 13 14.52 4.76 38.68
C PHE A 13 13.34 4.22 39.54
N SER A 14 13.20 4.77 40.73
CA SER A 14 11.97 4.69 41.54
C SER A 14 11.16 5.95 41.31
N ALA A 15 10.33 5.96 40.26
CA ALA A 15 9.28 6.95 40.04
C ALA A 15 8.32 6.47 38.93
N ALA A 16 7.60 5.36 39.17
CA ALA A 16 6.51 4.92 38.27
C ALA A 16 5.34 4.29 39.05
N ILE A 17 5.17 4.68 40.32
CA ILE A 17 4.06 4.24 41.17
C ILE A 17 3.48 5.50 41.83
N ALA A 18 2.67 6.26 41.10
CA ALA A 18 1.71 7.26 41.65
C ALA A 18 0.93 8.00 40.54
N PHE A 19 0.44 7.32 39.49
CA PHE A 19 -0.46 7.98 38.52
C PHE A 19 -1.45 6.99 37.88
N SER A 20 -2.05 6.11 38.68
CA SER A 20 -2.98 5.07 38.20
C SER A 20 -4.18 4.82 39.11
N GLN A 21 -4.61 5.80 39.91
CA GLN A 21 -5.81 5.68 40.75
C GLN A 21 -6.71 6.93 40.73
N GLU A 22 -6.70 7.70 39.64
CA GLU A 22 -7.57 8.88 39.50
C GLU A 22 -8.27 8.92 38.13
N LEU A 23 -8.89 7.80 37.79
CA LEU A 23 -9.93 7.69 36.77
C LEU A 23 -11.06 6.82 37.35
N GLN A 24 -11.62 7.31 38.46
CA GLN A 24 -12.93 6.90 38.92
C GLN A 24 -13.99 7.63 38.08
N GLU A 25 -14.99 6.86 37.67
CA GLU A 25 -16.39 7.28 37.63
C GLU A 25 -16.72 8.40 36.64
N LEU A 26 -16.76 8.04 35.35
CA LEU A 26 -17.72 8.68 34.44
C LEU A 26 -19.02 7.89 34.50
N ASP A 27 -20.01 8.53 35.12
CA ASP A 27 -21.39 8.10 35.26
C ASP A 27 -22.01 7.62 33.94
N ALA A 28 -22.32 6.32 33.89
CA ALA A 28 -23.05 5.69 32.81
C ALA A 28 -24.58 5.74 32.99
N GLU A 29 -25.11 6.69 33.77
CA GLU A 29 -26.50 6.65 34.26
C GLU A 29 -27.37 7.85 33.83
N ASN A 30 -27.06 8.53 32.72
CA ASN A 30 -27.86 9.69 32.29
C ASN A 30 -28.18 9.81 30.79
N LEU A 31 -28.24 8.69 30.06
CA LEU A 31 -28.58 8.68 28.63
C LEU A 31 -29.91 7.98 28.28
N GLU A 32 -30.75 7.69 29.28
CA GLU A 32 -32.13 7.22 29.07
C GLU A 32 -33.13 8.22 29.64
N LYS A 33 -33.40 9.32 28.91
CA LYS A 33 -34.65 10.11 29.03
C LYS A 33 -34.71 11.27 28.05
N GLU A 34 -34.78 10.97 26.76
CA GLU A 34 -35.43 11.88 25.80
C GLU A 34 -36.10 11.05 24.69
N ALA A 35 -37.17 10.36 25.08
CA ALA A 35 -38.13 9.82 24.14
C ALA A 35 -38.90 10.98 23.49
N LEU A 36 -38.37 11.46 22.36
CA LEU A 36 -39.04 12.44 21.51
C LEU A 36 -40.32 11.80 20.93
N LYS A 37 -41.48 12.19 21.47
CA LYS A 37 -42.78 11.95 20.83
C LYS A 37 -42.85 12.77 19.54
N ILE A 38 -42.52 12.15 18.42
CA ILE A 38 -42.80 12.68 17.09
C ILE A 38 -44.22 12.23 16.73
N GLU A 39 -45.18 13.14 16.83
CA GLU A 39 -46.50 12.96 16.24
C GLU A 39 -46.37 13.09 14.72
N PHE A 40 -46.58 11.97 14.01
CA PHE A 40 -46.64 11.98 12.56
C PHE A 40 -48.01 12.53 12.12
N PRO A 41 -48.05 13.58 11.27
CA PRO A 41 -49.30 14.03 10.68
C PRO A 41 -49.87 12.95 9.74
N SER A 42 -51.20 12.86 9.72
CA SER A 42 -51.99 11.91 8.93
C SER A 42 -51.57 11.82 7.45
N PRO A 43 -51.77 10.64 6.83
CA PRO A 43 -51.40 10.38 5.45
C PRO A 43 -52.15 11.31 4.48
N VAL A 44 -51.39 12.09 3.71
CA VAL A 44 -51.88 12.85 2.56
C VAL A 44 -52.22 11.85 1.45
N PRO A 45 -53.40 11.95 0.79
CA PRO A 45 -53.77 11.03 -0.29
C PRO A 45 -52.77 11.08 -1.45
N LEU A 46 -52.39 9.89 -1.95
CA LEU A 46 -51.59 9.72 -3.15
C LEU A 46 -52.29 10.38 -4.35
N LEU A 47 -51.68 11.43 -4.90
CA LEU A 47 -51.95 11.87 -6.25
C LEU A 47 -51.10 11.02 -7.20
N ASP A 48 -51.76 10.22 -8.04
CA ASP A 48 -51.16 9.52 -9.18
C ASP A 48 -50.65 10.53 -10.21
N ALA A 49 -49.49 11.11 -9.96
CA ALA A 49 -48.76 11.88 -10.94
C ALA A 49 -47.89 10.94 -11.78
N VAL A 50 -48.44 10.54 -12.92
CA VAL A 50 -47.70 9.99 -14.07
C VAL A 50 -46.63 11.02 -14.46
N HIS A 51 -45.41 10.86 -13.94
CA HIS A 51 -44.23 11.56 -14.42
C HIS A 51 -43.30 10.55 -15.07
N SER A 52 -43.30 10.59 -16.40
CA SER A 52 -42.30 9.97 -17.25
C SER A 52 -40.92 10.44 -16.79
N PRO A 53 -40.00 9.55 -16.35
CA PRO A 53 -38.66 9.97 -16.00
C PRO A 53 -37.93 10.33 -17.29
N ALA A 54 -37.91 11.62 -17.61
CA ALA A 54 -36.97 12.17 -18.57
C ALA A 54 -35.57 11.80 -18.08
N ALA A 55 -34.88 10.95 -18.83
CA ALA A 55 -33.51 10.54 -18.57
C ALA A 55 -32.62 11.78 -18.50
N VAL A 56 -32.33 12.22 -17.28
CA VAL A 56 -31.26 13.15 -16.99
C VAL A 56 -29.97 12.39 -17.31
N SER A 57 -29.43 12.57 -18.51
CA SER A 57 -28.07 12.13 -18.82
C SER A 57 -27.14 13.01 -18.01
N GLU A 58 -26.79 12.57 -16.80
CA GLU A 58 -25.77 13.20 -16.00
C GLU A 58 -24.46 13.19 -16.80
N ASN A 59 -24.05 14.39 -17.20
CA ASN A 59 -22.80 14.65 -17.88
C ASN A 59 -21.67 14.51 -16.84
N ARG A 60 -21.40 13.28 -16.40
CA ARG A 60 -20.39 12.95 -15.41
C ARG A 60 -19.03 13.08 -16.11
N GLN A 61 -18.35 14.22 -15.90
CA GLN A 61 -16.95 14.34 -16.28
C GLN A 61 -16.19 13.20 -15.60
N GLU A 62 -15.71 12.26 -16.40
CA GLU A 62 -14.87 11.17 -15.95
C GLU A 62 -13.54 11.78 -15.54
N ILE A 63 -13.34 11.93 -14.23
CA ILE A 63 -12.07 12.42 -13.70
C ILE A 63 -11.09 11.26 -13.86
N ASP A 64 -10.02 11.49 -14.63
CA ASP A 64 -8.93 10.53 -14.73
C ASP A 64 -8.32 10.29 -13.33
N GLU A 65 -8.48 9.09 -12.80
CA GLU A 65 -7.86 8.69 -11.54
C GLU A 65 -6.41 8.27 -11.83
N ILE A 66 -5.49 9.25 -11.74
CA ILE A 66 -4.06 9.05 -11.97
C ILE A 66 -3.32 9.05 -10.65
N VAL A 67 -2.69 7.92 -10.35
CA VAL A 67 -1.82 7.75 -9.19
C VAL A 67 -0.36 7.86 -9.63
N THR A 68 0.46 8.58 -8.88
CA THR A 68 1.90 8.75 -9.21
C THR A 68 2.81 8.21 -8.12
N ILE A 69 3.91 7.58 -8.54
CA ILE A 69 4.99 7.08 -7.69
C ILE A 69 6.29 7.68 -8.23
N THR A 70 6.89 8.62 -7.48
CA THR A 70 8.08 9.35 -7.93
C THR A 70 9.19 9.30 -6.89
N GLY A 71 10.45 9.44 -7.28
CA GLY A 71 11.57 9.57 -6.35
C GLY A 71 12.74 8.66 -6.67
N LEU A 72 13.38 8.11 -5.65
CA LEU A 72 14.57 7.26 -5.75
C LEU A 72 14.29 5.84 -5.25
N VAL A 73 14.72 4.86 -6.03
CA VAL A 73 14.71 3.43 -5.69
C VAL A 73 15.97 2.80 -6.23
N ASN A 74 16.72 2.04 -5.41
CA ASN A 74 17.95 1.36 -5.84
C ASN A 74 18.98 2.27 -6.54
N ARG A 75 19.20 3.51 -6.05
CA ARG A 75 20.06 4.57 -6.64
C ARG A 75 19.54 5.16 -7.97
N SER A 76 18.35 4.80 -8.39
CA SER A 76 17.77 5.19 -9.65
C SER A 76 16.48 5.97 -9.49
N ARG A 77 16.22 6.89 -10.42
CA ARG A 77 14.96 7.63 -10.43
C ARG A 77 13.80 6.70 -10.81
N ALA A 78 12.71 6.84 -10.09
CA ALA A 78 11.39 6.30 -10.42
C ALA A 78 10.45 7.47 -10.71
N ASN A 79 9.68 7.34 -11.77
CA ASN A 79 8.55 8.21 -12.09
C ASN A 79 7.52 7.34 -12.81
N VAL A 80 6.55 6.82 -12.07
CA VAL A 80 5.53 5.90 -12.58
C VAL A 80 4.17 6.57 -12.40
N ALA A 81 3.37 6.57 -13.47
CA ALA A 81 1.99 7.02 -13.48
C ALA A 81 1.08 5.83 -13.76
N ILE A 82 0.08 5.63 -12.92
CA ILE A 82 -0.92 4.57 -13.02
C ILE A 82 -2.25 5.27 -13.28
N ASN A 83 -2.73 5.17 -14.51
CA ASN A 83 -4.04 5.68 -14.88
C ASN A 83 -5.05 4.54 -14.75
N LYS A 84 -5.92 4.62 -13.73
CA LYS A 84 -6.92 3.60 -13.44
C LYS A 84 -8.12 3.69 -14.37
N THR A 85 -8.43 4.86 -14.93
CA THR A 85 -9.49 5.03 -15.93
C THR A 85 -9.07 4.45 -17.27
N ALA A 86 -7.90 4.85 -17.77
CA ALA A 86 -7.33 4.34 -19.03
C ALA A 86 -6.73 2.93 -18.90
N MET A 87 -6.64 2.39 -17.69
CA MET A 87 -6.04 1.08 -17.39
C MET A 87 -4.61 0.94 -17.94
N THR A 88 -3.74 1.90 -17.61
CA THR A 88 -2.34 1.92 -18.07
C THR A 88 -1.36 2.25 -16.96
N VAL A 89 -0.13 1.76 -17.12
CA VAL A 89 1.03 2.16 -16.29
C VAL A 89 2.11 2.69 -17.20
N THR A 90 2.53 3.94 -16.98
CA THR A 90 3.51 4.63 -17.82
C THR A 90 4.63 5.25 -16.99
N GLY A 91 5.70 5.67 -17.66
CA GLY A 91 6.79 6.43 -17.03
C GLY A 91 8.12 5.68 -17.12
N GLY A 92 8.84 5.55 -16.00
CA GLY A 92 10.09 4.81 -15.99
C GLY A 92 10.71 4.60 -14.61
N VAL A 93 11.50 3.53 -14.52
CA VAL A 93 12.33 3.17 -13.37
C VAL A 93 13.71 2.81 -13.91
N ASN A 94 14.78 3.21 -13.22
CA ASN A 94 16.16 2.89 -13.63
C ASN A 94 16.52 3.36 -15.05
N ARG A 95 16.05 4.55 -15.43
CA ARG A 95 16.20 5.15 -16.78
C ARG A 95 15.55 4.35 -17.92
N ARG A 96 14.69 3.38 -17.59
CA ARG A 96 14.01 2.56 -18.58
C ARG A 96 12.53 2.87 -18.60
N VAL A 97 12.00 2.98 -19.81
CA VAL A 97 10.61 3.33 -20.06
C VAL A 97 9.71 2.18 -19.62
N ILE A 98 8.57 2.54 -19.03
CA ILE A 98 7.47 1.66 -18.69
C ILE A 98 6.28 2.09 -19.55
N ASN A 99 5.66 1.13 -20.23
CA ASN A 99 4.41 1.31 -20.94
C ASN A 99 3.64 -0.01 -20.88
N LEU A 100 2.69 -0.09 -19.95
CA LEU A 100 1.87 -1.26 -19.71
C LEU A 100 0.40 -0.91 -19.92
N LYS A 101 -0.33 -1.90 -20.44
CA LYS A 101 -1.78 -1.94 -20.52
C LYS A 101 -2.29 -2.99 -19.54
N ILE A 102 -3.32 -2.62 -18.78
CA ILE A 102 -4.05 -3.48 -17.86
C ILE A 102 -5.37 -3.83 -18.53
N ASP A 103 -5.72 -5.10 -18.52
CA ASP A 103 -7.03 -5.60 -18.90
C ASP A 103 -7.66 -6.24 -17.66
N PRO A 104 -8.56 -5.53 -16.95
CA PRO A 104 -9.15 -6.02 -15.72
C PRO A 104 -10.14 -7.17 -15.96
N GLU A 105 -10.79 -7.22 -17.12
CA GLU A 105 -11.75 -8.28 -17.46
C GLU A 105 -11.02 -9.59 -17.77
N ALA A 106 -9.92 -9.51 -18.53
CA ALA A 106 -9.07 -10.67 -18.80
C ALA A 106 -8.13 -11.00 -17.64
N GLY A 107 -7.98 -10.11 -16.66
CA GLY A 107 -7.01 -10.23 -15.57
C GLY A 107 -5.58 -10.29 -16.10
N THR A 108 -5.20 -9.39 -17.03
CA THR A 108 -3.86 -9.39 -17.63
C THR A 108 -3.17 -8.04 -17.60
N ILE A 109 -1.84 -8.06 -17.52
CA ILE A 109 -0.97 -6.90 -17.68
C ILE A 109 -0.01 -7.22 -18.83
N SER A 110 0.03 -6.36 -19.84
CA SER A 110 0.87 -6.55 -21.01
C SER A 110 1.56 -5.26 -21.44
N GLY A 111 2.68 -5.35 -22.15
CA GLY A 111 3.39 -4.19 -22.67
C GLY A 111 4.90 -4.33 -22.54
N GLY A 112 5.58 -3.23 -22.23
CA GLY A 112 7.03 -3.19 -22.08
C GLY A 112 7.47 -2.49 -20.80
N ALA A 113 8.43 -3.09 -20.11
CA ALA A 113 9.19 -2.45 -19.03
C ALA A 113 10.63 -2.94 -19.09
N ASN A 114 11.59 -2.11 -18.69
CA ASN A 114 13.00 -2.51 -18.63
C ASN A 114 13.59 -2.96 -19.99
N LEU A 115 13.06 -2.47 -21.13
CA LEU A 115 13.38 -2.93 -22.49
C LEU A 115 12.97 -4.39 -22.79
N THR A 116 12.05 -4.94 -22.00
CA THR A 116 11.58 -6.31 -22.16
C THR A 116 10.05 -6.36 -22.20
N PRO A 117 9.47 -7.35 -22.91
CA PRO A 117 8.04 -7.56 -22.89
C PRO A 117 7.57 -8.04 -21.52
N ILE A 118 6.45 -7.51 -21.05
CA ILE A 118 5.74 -7.95 -19.86
C ILE A 118 4.47 -8.68 -20.29
N ARG A 119 4.23 -9.86 -19.71
CA ARG A 119 3.02 -10.67 -19.92
C ARG A 119 2.67 -11.33 -18.60
N LEU A 120 1.83 -10.67 -17.82
CA LEU A 120 1.38 -11.16 -16.52
C LEU A 120 -0.13 -11.39 -16.55
N LYS A 121 -0.57 -12.39 -15.79
CA LYS A 121 -1.93 -12.55 -15.33
C LYS A 121 -2.00 -12.05 -13.90
N PHE A 122 -3.15 -11.52 -13.53
CA PHE A 122 -3.42 -11.14 -12.15
C PHE A 122 -4.85 -11.51 -11.76
N THR A 123 -5.07 -11.72 -10.48
CA THR A 123 -6.41 -11.94 -9.91
C THR A 123 -6.52 -11.08 -8.67
N ARG A 124 -7.47 -10.14 -8.67
CA ARG A 124 -7.79 -9.30 -7.52
C ARG A 124 -8.93 -9.93 -6.73
N GLY A 125 -8.65 -10.38 -5.53
CA GLY A 125 -9.65 -10.67 -4.50
C GLY A 125 -9.64 -9.55 -3.44
N GLU A 126 -10.64 -9.60 -2.55
CA GLU A 126 -10.77 -8.66 -1.42
C GLU A 126 -9.55 -8.70 -0.49
N ASN A 127 -9.10 -9.92 -0.15
CA ASN A 127 -8.02 -10.14 0.81
C ASN A 127 -6.69 -10.52 0.17
N GLU A 128 -6.67 -10.90 -1.10
CA GLU A 128 -5.47 -11.35 -1.78
C GLU A 128 -5.44 -10.90 -3.24
N THR A 129 -4.28 -10.47 -3.70
CA THR A 129 -4.02 -10.23 -5.12
C THR A 129 -2.88 -11.11 -5.58
N THR A 130 -3.08 -11.90 -6.63
CA THR A 130 -2.04 -12.75 -7.21
C THR A 130 -1.56 -12.17 -8.54
N VAL A 131 -0.28 -12.31 -8.82
CA VAL A 131 0.35 -11.90 -10.08
C VAL A 131 1.25 -13.04 -10.55
N GLU A 132 1.11 -13.49 -11.79
CA GLU A 132 1.96 -14.55 -12.36
C GLU A 132 2.19 -14.40 -13.86
N GLY A 133 3.36 -14.81 -14.36
CA GLY A 133 3.68 -14.81 -15.78
C GLY A 133 5.15 -14.50 -16.04
N ALA A 134 5.42 -13.69 -17.07
CA ALA A 134 6.76 -13.29 -17.46
C ALA A 134 6.96 -11.77 -17.32
N ALA A 135 7.99 -11.37 -16.58
CA ALA A 135 8.49 -10.00 -16.51
C ALA A 135 10.02 -10.03 -16.59
N ASN A 136 10.65 -9.07 -17.28
CA ASN A 136 12.11 -9.03 -17.44
C ASN A 136 12.68 -10.34 -18.03
N LEU A 137 12.00 -10.91 -19.03
CA LEU A 137 12.35 -12.21 -19.66
C LEU A 137 12.42 -13.39 -18.69
N SER A 138 11.85 -13.26 -17.49
CA SER A 138 11.95 -14.25 -16.43
C SER A 138 10.58 -14.57 -15.83
N PRO A 139 10.37 -15.80 -15.33
CA PRO A 139 9.18 -16.13 -14.57
C PRO A 139 9.04 -15.26 -13.32
N THR A 140 7.83 -14.75 -13.11
CA THR A 140 7.43 -13.98 -11.93
C THR A 140 6.13 -14.57 -11.41
N LYS A 141 6.04 -14.79 -10.10
CA LYS A 141 4.81 -15.18 -9.42
C LYS A 141 4.86 -14.72 -7.97
N TYR A 142 3.89 -13.92 -7.55
CA TYR A 142 3.73 -13.57 -6.14
C TYR A 142 2.27 -13.32 -5.82
N SER A 143 1.95 -13.34 -4.53
CA SER A 143 0.69 -12.85 -4.02
C SER A 143 0.90 -11.78 -2.97
N VAL A 144 -0.11 -10.92 -2.80
CA VAL A 144 -0.20 -9.89 -1.79
C VAL A 144 -1.44 -10.19 -0.97
N ASN A 145 -1.26 -10.71 0.24
CA ASN A 145 -2.31 -10.93 1.21
C ASN A 145 -2.46 -9.70 2.10
N TRP A 146 -3.56 -8.97 1.92
CA TRP A 146 -3.84 -7.69 2.57
C TRP A 146 -4.20 -7.84 4.04
N GLU A 147 -4.85 -8.94 4.40
CA GLU A 147 -5.26 -9.25 5.77
C GLU A 147 -4.06 -9.65 6.63
N LYS A 148 -3.18 -10.51 6.11
CA LYS A 148 -1.95 -10.95 6.79
C LYS A 148 -0.82 -9.94 6.68
N GLY A 149 -0.95 -8.96 5.79
CA GLY A 149 0.11 -8.00 5.53
C GLY A 149 1.37 -8.66 4.95
N LEU A 150 1.20 -9.50 3.94
CA LEU A 150 2.27 -10.35 3.41
C LEU A 150 2.28 -10.32 1.88
N LEU A 151 3.41 -9.97 1.28
CA LEU A 151 3.71 -10.21 -0.12
C LEU A 151 4.75 -11.32 -0.20
N GLU A 152 4.48 -12.41 -0.91
CA GLU A 152 5.46 -13.49 -1.07
C GLU A 152 5.40 -14.20 -2.42
N GLY A 153 6.53 -14.81 -2.81
CA GLY A 153 6.67 -15.56 -4.05
C GLY A 153 8.08 -15.43 -4.62
N TYR A 154 8.15 -15.15 -5.92
CA TYR A 154 9.40 -14.90 -6.63
C TYR A 154 9.21 -13.91 -7.79
N THR A 155 10.28 -13.20 -8.10
CA THR A 155 10.41 -12.37 -9.31
C THR A 155 11.78 -12.60 -9.89
N CYS A 156 11.91 -12.71 -11.22
CA CYS A 156 13.19 -12.98 -11.87
C CYS A 156 13.93 -14.20 -11.28
N LEU A 157 13.20 -15.32 -11.07
CA LEU A 157 13.69 -16.55 -10.42
C LEU A 157 14.24 -16.37 -8.99
N SER A 158 14.00 -15.22 -8.39
CA SER A 158 14.57 -14.83 -7.11
C SER A 158 13.50 -14.75 -6.04
N PRO A 159 13.73 -15.31 -4.84
CA PRO A 159 12.70 -15.37 -3.81
C PRO A 159 12.36 -13.97 -3.30
N LEU A 160 11.09 -13.76 -2.99
CA LEU A 160 10.50 -12.50 -2.59
C LEU A 160 9.62 -12.73 -1.36
N LYS A 161 9.81 -11.93 -0.32
CA LYS A 161 8.93 -11.91 0.85
C LYS A 161 8.98 -10.53 1.51
N LEU A 162 7.85 -9.86 1.65
CA LEU A 162 7.70 -8.61 2.38
C LEU A 162 6.55 -8.75 3.37
N GLN A 163 6.78 -8.38 4.61
CA GLN A 163 5.79 -8.27 5.67
C GLN A 163 5.53 -6.78 5.91
N PHE A 164 4.26 -6.41 6.02
CA PHE A 164 3.82 -5.05 6.24
C PHE A 164 2.57 -5.07 7.10
N ASP A 165 2.31 -4.04 7.90
CA ASP A 165 1.04 -3.94 8.62
C ASP A 165 0.28 -2.71 8.12
N MET A 166 -0.78 -2.97 7.36
CA MET A 166 -1.61 -1.91 6.81
C MET A 166 -2.62 -1.37 7.82
N GLN A 167 -2.89 -2.08 8.93
CA GLN A 167 -4.06 -1.94 9.84
C GLN A 167 -5.19 -1.15 9.21
N GLY A 168 -6.15 -1.87 8.63
CA GLY A 168 -7.11 -1.44 7.59
C GLY A 168 -8.04 -0.25 7.83
N SER A 169 -7.69 0.73 8.67
CA SER A 169 -8.40 1.99 8.83
C SER A 169 -7.49 3.20 8.60
N GLU A 170 -8.09 4.33 8.20
CA GLU A 170 -7.44 5.65 8.26
C GLU A 170 -6.96 6.01 9.68
N ALA A 171 -7.50 5.32 10.70
CA ALA A 171 -7.16 5.48 12.11
C ALA A 171 -6.00 4.59 12.59
N GLY A 172 -5.41 3.76 11.71
CA GLY A 172 -4.21 2.97 12.03
C GLY A 172 -2.98 3.86 12.24
N PRO A 173 -1.81 3.28 12.56
CA PRO A 173 -0.59 4.05 12.72
C PRO A 173 -0.31 4.86 11.45
N GLU A 174 0.14 6.12 11.63
CA GLU A 174 0.50 7.04 10.54
C GLU A 174 1.63 6.48 9.66
N THR A 175 2.32 5.43 10.11
CA THR A 175 3.41 4.77 9.38
C THR A 175 3.19 3.26 9.21
N VAL A 176 3.46 2.78 8.00
CA VAL A 176 3.50 1.35 7.65
C VAL A 176 4.96 0.93 7.57
N VAL A 177 5.38 -0.02 8.39
CA VAL A 177 6.72 -0.62 8.32
C VAL A 177 6.68 -1.84 7.42
N ILE A 178 7.61 -1.95 6.47
CA ILE A 178 7.70 -3.02 5.48
C ILE A 178 9.07 -3.69 5.61
N ASN A 179 9.11 -4.98 5.98
CA ASN A 179 10.35 -5.72 6.20
C ASN A 179 10.37 -7.02 5.40
N GLY A 180 11.54 -7.46 4.96
CA GLY A 180 11.70 -8.77 4.37
C GLY A 180 12.91 -8.86 3.46
N TYR A 181 12.73 -9.48 2.30
CA TYR A 181 13.77 -9.63 1.30
C TYR A 181 13.24 -9.69 -0.14
N VAL A 182 14.10 -9.29 -1.06
CA VAL A 182 13.94 -9.46 -2.51
C VAL A 182 15.26 -10.00 -3.01
N ASN A 183 15.25 -11.11 -3.75
CA ASN A 183 16.49 -11.75 -4.18
C ASN A 183 17.48 -12.02 -3.03
N ARG A 184 16.97 -12.51 -1.89
CA ARG A 184 17.80 -12.76 -0.69
C ARG A 184 18.50 -11.51 -0.12
N MET A 185 18.23 -10.33 -0.68
CA MET A 185 18.73 -9.07 -0.18
C MET A 185 17.68 -8.42 0.72
N PRO A 186 18.09 -7.78 1.83
CA PRO A 186 17.15 -7.24 2.79
C PRO A 186 16.36 -6.06 2.23
N VAL A 187 15.10 -5.99 2.64
CA VAL A 187 14.20 -4.84 2.47
C VAL A 187 13.75 -4.36 3.83
N ARG A 188 13.89 -3.05 4.06
CA ARG A 188 13.44 -2.34 5.26
C ARG A 188 12.92 -0.97 4.83
N LEU A 189 11.62 -0.82 4.69
CA LEU A 189 10.98 0.41 4.26
C LEU A 189 10.01 0.88 5.34
N GLN A 190 9.75 2.19 5.34
CA GLN A 190 8.73 2.82 6.15
C GLN A 190 7.95 3.78 5.27
N PHE A 191 6.64 3.62 5.22
CA PHE A 191 5.74 4.49 4.50
C PHE A 191 4.96 5.37 5.46
N ASP A 192 5.17 6.68 5.37
CA ASP A 192 4.40 7.69 6.07
C ASP A 192 3.11 7.97 5.29
N LYS A 193 1.97 7.55 5.84
CA LYS A 193 0.63 7.68 5.24
C LYS A 193 0.22 9.14 5.11
N LYS A 194 0.61 9.98 6.08
CA LYS A 194 0.25 11.41 6.14
C LYS A 194 0.97 12.20 5.08
N ASN A 195 2.26 11.94 4.92
CA ASN A 195 3.09 12.64 3.95
C ASN A 195 3.13 11.93 2.59
N GLY A 196 2.69 10.67 2.49
CA GLY A 196 2.81 9.90 1.26
C GLY A 196 4.28 9.67 0.87
N VAL A 197 5.14 9.40 1.84
CA VAL A 197 6.59 9.22 1.60
C VAL A 197 7.04 7.85 2.09
N MET A 198 7.63 7.07 1.19
CA MET A 198 8.29 5.81 1.52
C MET A 198 9.79 6.01 1.59
N THR A 199 10.38 5.73 2.75
CA THR A 199 11.82 5.80 2.98
C THR A 199 12.37 4.44 3.40
N GLY A 200 13.70 4.32 3.48
CA GLY A 200 14.39 3.12 3.96
C GLY A 200 15.35 2.57 2.92
N HIS A 201 15.54 1.26 2.92
CA HIS A 201 16.47 0.58 2.02
C HIS A 201 15.85 -0.67 1.39
N MET A 202 16.19 -0.86 0.11
CA MET A 202 15.95 -2.10 -0.63
C MET A 202 17.27 -2.46 -1.30
N ASN A 203 17.70 -3.72 -1.20
CA ASN A 203 18.97 -4.19 -1.78
C ASN A 203 20.20 -3.38 -1.34
N TYR A 204 20.28 -3.00 -0.05
CA TYR A 204 21.33 -2.13 0.51
C TYR A 204 21.43 -0.73 -0.14
N HIS A 205 20.38 -0.30 -0.83
CA HIS A 205 20.32 1.00 -1.47
C HIS A 205 19.16 1.82 -0.93
N PRO A 206 19.32 3.14 -0.82
CA PRO A 206 18.28 4.01 -0.31
C PRO A 206 17.05 3.99 -1.22
N VAL A 207 15.90 4.05 -0.57
CA VAL A 207 14.58 4.29 -1.16
C VAL A 207 14.06 5.60 -0.57
N ASN A 208 13.56 6.47 -1.43
CA ASN A 208 12.86 7.69 -1.07
C ASN A 208 11.83 7.98 -2.17
N LEU A 209 10.63 7.46 -2.00
CA LEU A 209 9.54 7.60 -2.96
C LEU A 209 8.43 8.48 -2.39
N LYS A 210 7.89 9.36 -3.21
CA LYS A 210 6.67 10.14 -2.98
C LYS A 210 5.52 9.47 -3.74
N MET A 211 4.45 9.13 -3.04
CA MET A 211 3.26 8.51 -3.60
C MET A 211 2.04 8.80 -2.72
N GLU A 212 0.83 8.82 -3.30
CA GLU A 212 -0.41 8.98 -2.51
C GLU A 212 -0.65 7.76 -1.60
N PHE A 213 -1.44 7.90 -0.53
CA PHE A 213 -1.76 6.77 0.36
C PHE A 213 -2.40 5.59 -0.40
N SER A 214 -3.30 5.91 -1.33
CA SER A 214 -3.95 4.96 -2.24
C SER A 214 -2.93 4.17 -3.09
N ALA A 215 -1.78 4.78 -3.40
CA ALA A 215 -0.72 4.21 -4.23
C ALA A 215 0.05 3.08 -3.57
N LEU A 216 -0.04 2.89 -2.24
CA LEU A 216 0.71 1.83 -1.57
C LEU A 216 0.22 0.43 -2.01
N ARG A 217 -1.08 0.26 -2.23
CA ARG A 217 -1.63 -0.98 -2.79
C ARG A 217 -1.11 -1.20 -4.21
N ASP A 218 -1.13 -0.16 -5.03
CA ASP A 218 -0.62 -0.19 -6.39
C ASP A 218 0.89 -0.50 -6.43
N PHE A 219 1.67 0.04 -5.49
CA PHE A 219 3.10 -0.26 -5.35
C PHE A 219 3.36 -1.76 -5.12
N PHE A 220 2.56 -2.42 -4.28
CA PHE A 220 2.68 -3.86 -4.05
C PHE A 220 2.16 -4.69 -5.24
N GLU A 221 1.07 -4.26 -5.88
CA GLU A 221 0.54 -4.94 -7.07
C GLU A 221 1.56 -4.92 -8.22
N TYR A 222 2.26 -3.79 -8.41
CA TYR A 222 3.27 -3.61 -9.46
C TYR A 222 4.71 -3.74 -8.95
N PHE A 223 4.93 -4.48 -7.85
CA PHE A 223 6.23 -4.58 -7.20
C PHE A 223 7.36 -5.05 -8.15
N PHE A 224 7.04 -5.87 -9.16
CA PHE A 224 7.99 -6.32 -10.17
C PHE A 224 8.69 -5.19 -10.94
N LEU A 225 8.12 -3.98 -10.99
CA LEU A 225 8.74 -2.79 -11.60
C LEU A 225 9.89 -2.21 -10.76
N PHE A 226 9.85 -2.44 -9.45
CA PHE A 226 10.78 -1.87 -8.46
C PHE A 226 11.82 -2.89 -7.96
N ALA A 227 11.53 -4.18 -8.11
CA ALA A 227 12.48 -5.25 -7.85
C ALA A 227 13.65 -5.15 -8.84
N LYS A 228 14.87 -4.95 -8.32
CA LYS A 228 16.09 -4.97 -9.13
C LYS A 228 16.32 -6.39 -9.66
N ASP A 229 16.63 -6.49 -10.96
CA ASP A 229 17.09 -7.74 -11.55
C ASP A 229 18.58 -7.97 -11.24
N ASN A 230 18.96 -9.21 -11.01
CA ASN A 230 20.30 -9.62 -10.58
C ASN A 230 21.35 -9.50 -11.68
N THR A 231 20.87 -9.33 -12.91
CA THR A 231 21.68 -9.23 -14.12
C THR A 231 22.48 -7.93 -14.19
N GLU A 232 22.14 -6.91 -13.38
CA GLU A 232 22.94 -5.67 -13.23
C GLU A 232 24.06 -5.82 -12.19
N THR A 233 24.83 -6.91 -12.29
CA THR A 233 26.14 -7.01 -11.64
C THR A 233 27.16 -6.17 -12.42
N SER A 234 27.34 -4.93 -11.95
CA SER A 234 28.56 -4.12 -12.00
C SER A 234 29.39 -4.14 -13.30
N ASN A 235 29.21 -3.09 -14.12
CA ASN A 235 30.30 -2.49 -14.88
C ASN A 235 30.54 -1.01 -14.47
N ASP A 236 30.00 -0.60 -13.31
CA ASP A 236 30.27 0.72 -12.71
C ASP A 236 31.16 0.56 -11.47
#